data_AF-A0A1C6A0Y3-F1
#
_entry.id   AF-A0A1C6A0Y3-F1
#
_cell.length_a   1.000
_cell.length_b   1.000
_cell.length_c   1.000
_cell.angle_alpha   90.00
_cell.angle_beta   90.00
_cell.angle_gamma   90.00
#
_symmetry.space_group_name_H-M   'P 1'
#
loop_
_entity.id
_entity.type
_entity.pdbx_description
1 polymer ?
#
loop_
_entity_poly.entity_id
_entity_poly.type
_entity_poly.pdbx_seq_one_letter_code
_entity_poly.pdbx_strand_id
1 'polypeptide(L)'
;MKSLFPALLAALLLLSACTGETAVSPSLSQSAPVSSVQPSAAPPSSSEAPEEPAWWEDISADDLPDTLSAAEDIEAGSGSLYRLAELADQNIALYGYGGDSDGAPCGVLLAQGDTFTPFDQVYLSAEHPMLPQLRWEDLDGDGSEELAVVYLVSNTAEGSVFELHVYQPQSDGSWNDCGLLSDYYVPLLGDLLSFSYDHKENTVTITAGTEKISAWYDGPSEPDGLAPVGNLVFFRWEDGACTAVFGLQITAEDASPMDIGTLTAQVTYDGESLTLNDFHLTALGGV
;
A
#
# COMPACT_ATOMS: atom_id res chain seq x y z
N MET A 1 48.21 -19.60 4.86
CA MET A 1 49.25 -19.82 3.84
C MET A 1 48.59 -20.41 2.60
N LYS A 2 48.66 -19.68 1.47
CA LYS A 2 48.69 -20.07 0.03
C LYS A 2 47.76 -21.24 -0.39
N SER A 3 46.87 -21.11 -1.38
CA SER A 3 46.99 -20.54 -2.75
C SER A 3 45.58 -20.20 -3.29
N LEU A 4 45.22 -19.06 -3.90
CA LEU A 4 45.71 -18.31 -5.08
C LEU A 4 45.92 -19.15 -6.34
N PHE A 5 45.07 -18.97 -7.36
CA PHE A 5 45.37 -18.92 -8.81
C PHE A 5 44.04 -18.68 -9.61
N PRO A 6 44.06 -18.12 -10.85
CA PRO A 6 43.75 -16.71 -11.08
C PRO A 6 42.76 -16.46 -12.26
N ALA A 7 42.57 -15.16 -12.55
CA ALA A 7 41.89 -14.55 -13.68
C ALA A 7 42.45 -14.89 -15.09
N LEU A 8 41.59 -14.74 -16.11
CA LEU A 8 41.91 -14.51 -17.53
C LEU A 8 40.71 -13.73 -18.14
N LEU A 9 40.72 -12.41 -18.32
CA LEU A 9 41.41 -11.52 -19.27
C LEU A 9 40.94 -11.64 -20.74
N ALA A 10 40.22 -10.59 -21.18
CA ALA A 10 40.25 -9.88 -22.48
C ALA A 10 40.03 -10.67 -23.81
N ALA A 11 39.66 -10.10 -24.95
CA ALA A 11 38.96 -8.90 -25.38
C ALA A 11 38.90 -8.98 -26.93
N LEU A 12 37.87 -8.36 -27.53
CA LEU A 12 37.94 -7.51 -28.73
C LEU A 12 38.12 -8.06 -30.18
N LEU A 13 37.26 -7.52 -31.07
CA LEU A 13 37.41 -7.14 -32.50
C LEU A 13 37.20 -8.23 -33.58
N LEU A 14 36.70 -8.01 -34.82
CA LEU A 14 35.98 -6.93 -35.54
C LEU A 14 35.63 -7.46 -36.97
N LEU A 15 34.55 -6.93 -37.57
CA LEU A 15 34.35 -6.48 -38.98
C LEU A 15 34.41 -7.43 -40.21
N SER A 16 33.32 -7.43 -41.00
CA SER A 16 33.15 -6.78 -42.35
C SER A 16 32.02 -7.48 -43.14
N ALA A 17 30.93 -6.83 -43.60
CA ALA A 17 30.77 -5.86 -44.72
C ALA A 17 30.98 -6.53 -46.11
N CYS A 18 30.26 -6.34 -47.24
CA CYS A 18 29.27 -5.39 -47.83
C CYS A 18 28.41 -6.22 -48.85
N THR A 19 27.26 -5.79 -49.38
CA THR A 19 26.95 -4.78 -50.43
C THR A 19 25.41 -4.80 -50.63
N GLY A 20 24.63 -3.74 -50.88
CA GLY A 20 24.84 -2.39 -51.43
C GLY A 20 23.97 -2.22 -52.69
N GLU A 21 22.96 -1.34 -52.71
CA GLU A 21 22.64 -0.43 -53.86
C GLU A 21 21.51 0.61 -53.56
N THR A 22 21.95 1.85 -53.31
CA THR A 22 21.56 3.18 -53.86
C THR A 22 20.10 3.62 -54.13
N ALA A 23 19.63 4.52 -53.25
CA ALA A 23 19.03 5.86 -53.39
C ALA A 23 18.06 6.27 -54.53
N VAL A 24 16.98 6.99 -54.16
CA VAL A 24 16.61 8.35 -54.66
C VAL A 24 15.73 9.08 -53.61
N SER A 25 16.08 10.33 -53.26
CA SER A 25 15.19 11.31 -52.59
C SER A 25 14.68 12.34 -53.60
N PRO A 26 13.53 12.98 -53.32
CA PRO A 26 13.42 14.42 -53.56
C PRO A 26 12.82 15.20 -52.38
N SER A 27 13.18 16.48 -52.34
CA SER A 27 12.97 17.45 -51.25
C SER A 27 11.67 18.28 -51.38
N LEU A 28 11.14 18.64 -50.20
CA LEU A 28 10.51 19.90 -49.77
C LEU A 28 9.25 20.44 -50.48
N SER A 29 8.20 20.67 -49.68
CA SER A 29 7.32 21.84 -49.79
C SER A 29 6.74 22.20 -48.42
N GLN A 30 7.05 23.42 -47.95
CA GLN A 30 6.46 24.09 -46.80
C GLN A 30 5.03 24.54 -47.11
N SER A 31 4.14 24.53 -46.12
CA SER A 31 2.97 25.40 -46.05
C SER A 31 2.67 25.77 -44.59
N ALA A 32 2.26 27.02 -44.43
CA ALA A 32 2.24 27.84 -43.21
C ALA A 32 1.13 27.44 -42.19
N PRO A 33 1.11 28.01 -40.97
CA PRO A 33 0.35 27.49 -39.84
C PRO A 33 -1.13 27.88 -39.90
N VAL A 34 -2.00 27.02 -39.38
CA VAL A 34 -3.43 27.31 -39.19
C VAL A 34 -3.74 27.41 -37.71
N SER A 35 -4.49 28.47 -37.39
CA SER A 35 -4.78 29.06 -36.09
C SER A 35 -5.16 28.14 -34.94
N SER A 36 -4.63 28.51 -33.77
CA SER A 36 -5.08 28.22 -32.43
C SER A 36 -6.57 28.53 -32.21
N VAL A 37 -7.33 27.56 -31.72
CA VAL A 37 -8.68 27.75 -31.17
C VAL A 37 -8.56 27.67 -29.64
N GLN A 38 -8.77 28.81 -28.97
CA GLN A 38 -8.79 28.93 -27.51
C GLN A 38 -10.20 28.61 -27.00
N PRO A 39 -10.38 27.70 -26.02
CA PRO A 39 -11.66 27.53 -25.35
C PRO A 39 -12.02 28.77 -24.53
N SER A 40 -13.27 29.21 -24.66
CA SER A 40 -13.86 30.33 -23.91
C SER A 40 -13.94 29.95 -22.42
N ALA A 41 -13.18 30.64 -21.57
CA ALA A 41 -13.29 30.51 -20.12
C ALA A 41 -14.64 31.08 -19.65
N ALA A 42 -15.48 30.22 -19.07
CA ALA A 42 -16.55 30.67 -18.19
C ALA A 42 -15.92 31.24 -16.91
N PRO A 43 -16.43 32.33 -16.32
CA PRO A 43 -15.91 32.81 -15.05
C PRO A 43 -16.23 31.78 -13.96
N PRO A 44 -15.27 31.42 -13.09
CA PRO A 44 -15.56 30.58 -11.93
C PRO A 44 -16.45 31.39 -10.98
N SER A 45 -17.64 30.86 -10.71
CA SER A 45 -18.51 31.35 -9.65
C SER A 45 -18.03 30.73 -8.34
N SER A 46 -16.93 31.25 -7.79
CA SER A 46 -16.45 30.87 -6.46
C SER A 46 -17.32 31.56 -5.41
N SER A 47 -18.31 30.85 -4.90
CA SER A 47 -18.91 31.14 -3.61
C SER A 47 -18.19 30.28 -2.58
N GLU A 48 -17.01 30.73 -2.13
CA GLU A 48 -16.33 30.11 -0.98
C GLU A 48 -17.18 30.37 0.26
N ALA A 49 -17.79 29.29 0.79
CA ALA A 49 -18.26 29.29 2.16
C ALA A 49 -17.04 29.44 3.09
N PRO A 50 -17.19 29.99 4.31
CA PRO A 50 -16.10 30.01 5.27
C PRO A 50 -15.59 28.57 5.48
N GLU A 51 -14.28 28.36 5.31
CA GLU A 51 -13.63 27.11 5.68
C GLU A 51 -13.77 26.94 7.19
N GLU A 52 -14.37 25.83 7.63
CA GLU A 52 -14.36 25.47 9.05
C GLU A 52 -12.90 25.20 9.46
N PRO A 53 -12.48 25.62 10.67
CA PRO A 53 -11.13 25.36 11.16
C PRO A 53 -10.87 23.86 11.19
N ALA A 54 -9.63 23.46 10.90
CA ALA A 54 -9.29 22.04 10.93
C ALA A 54 -9.38 21.50 12.36
N TRP A 55 -9.76 20.23 12.50
CA TRP A 55 -10.07 19.59 13.80
C TRP A 55 -8.91 19.64 14.82
N TRP A 56 -7.70 19.89 14.35
CA TRP A 56 -6.47 19.91 15.14
C TRP A 56 -5.96 21.30 15.52
N GLU A 57 -6.48 22.38 14.92
CA GLU A 57 -5.91 23.74 15.07
C GLU A 57 -5.96 24.27 16.51
N ASP A 58 -6.95 23.83 17.28
CA ASP A 58 -7.16 24.25 18.67
C ASP A 58 -6.63 23.24 19.70
N ILE A 59 -5.99 22.14 19.27
CA ILE A 59 -5.45 21.12 20.18
C ILE A 59 -4.16 21.62 20.83
N SER A 60 -4.10 21.54 22.15
CA SER A 60 -2.89 21.77 22.94
C SER A 60 -2.44 20.52 23.69
N ALA A 61 -1.22 20.54 24.24
CA ALA A 61 -0.70 19.43 25.04
C ALA A 61 -1.56 19.11 26.27
N ASP A 62 -2.26 20.10 26.83
CA ASP A 62 -3.14 19.94 28.00
C ASP A 62 -4.45 19.22 27.65
N ASP A 63 -4.82 19.15 26.38
CA ASP A 63 -6.02 18.47 25.89
C ASP A 63 -5.78 16.98 25.60
N LEU A 64 -4.52 16.55 25.58
CA LEU A 64 -4.15 15.18 25.21
C LEU A 64 -4.34 14.20 26.38
N PRO A 65 -5.04 13.06 26.16
CA PRO A 65 -5.17 12.04 27.18
C PRO A 65 -3.81 11.41 27.52
N ASP A 66 -3.51 11.27 28.81
CA ASP A 66 -2.26 10.68 29.30
C ASP A 66 -2.31 9.15 29.39
N THR A 67 -3.50 8.57 29.33
CA THR A 67 -3.74 7.12 29.47
C THR A 67 -4.09 6.48 28.15
N LEU A 68 -3.53 5.30 27.90
CA LEU A 68 -3.85 4.48 26.74
C LEU A 68 -5.34 4.12 26.75
N SER A 69 -6.02 4.37 25.63
CA SER A 69 -7.43 4.03 25.45
C SER A 69 -7.58 2.54 25.13
N ALA A 70 -8.70 1.94 25.54
CA ALA A 70 -9.08 0.61 25.04
C ALA A 70 -9.63 0.76 23.61
N ALA A 71 -9.37 -0.22 22.74
CA ALA A 71 -9.79 -0.15 21.34
C ALA A 71 -11.32 -0.06 21.21
N GLU A 72 -12.03 -0.77 22.08
CA GLU A 72 -13.50 -0.82 22.15
C GLU A 72 -14.16 0.48 22.64
N ASP A 73 -13.41 1.38 23.27
CA ASP A 73 -13.93 2.64 23.81
C ASP A 73 -13.83 3.81 22.80
N ILE A 74 -13.21 3.58 21.64
CA ILE A 74 -13.00 4.61 20.62
C ILE A 74 -14.24 4.68 19.72
N GLU A 75 -14.92 5.82 19.73
CA GLU A 75 -16.17 6.02 19.00
C GLU A 75 -16.00 7.02 17.84
N ALA A 76 -16.43 6.61 16.65
CA ALA A 76 -16.52 7.47 15.48
C ALA A 76 -17.54 8.61 15.69
N GLY A 77 -17.20 9.80 15.23
CA GLY A 77 -18.04 11.00 15.39
C GLY A 77 -18.11 11.58 16.81
N SER A 78 -17.37 11.05 17.77
CA SER A 78 -17.33 11.57 19.15
C SER A 78 -16.61 12.91 19.29
N GLY A 79 -15.72 13.25 18.35
CA GLY A 79 -14.89 14.46 18.40
C GLY A 79 -13.88 14.49 19.56
N SER A 80 -13.66 13.34 20.22
CA SER A 80 -12.71 13.23 21.34
C SER A 80 -11.34 12.74 20.86
N LEU A 81 -10.29 12.96 21.64
CA LEU A 81 -8.96 12.41 21.38
C LEU A 81 -8.73 11.17 22.24
N TYR A 82 -8.09 10.16 21.65
CA TYR A 82 -7.80 8.87 22.26
C TYR A 82 -6.31 8.57 22.11
N ARG A 83 -5.64 8.13 23.18
CA ARG A 83 -4.23 7.74 23.09
C ARG A 83 -4.14 6.30 22.58
N LEU A 84 -3.53 6.12 21.42
CA LEU A 84 -3.48 4.84 20.71
C LEU A 84 -2.24 4.02 21.03
N ALA A 85 -1.08 4.70 21.15
CA ALA A 85 0.20 4.05 21.41
C ALA A 85 1.26 5.08 21.86
N GLU A 86 2.40 4.57 22.36
CA GLU A 86 3.54 5.38 22.78
C GLU A 86 4.86 4.62 22.54
N LEU A 87 5.89 5.38 22.13
CA LEU A 87 7.30 5.01 22.20
C LEU A 87 8.02 6.01 23.10
N ALA A 88 8.07 5.70 24.40
CA ALA A 88 8.51 6.62 25.43
C ALA A 88 9.99 7.06 25.26
N ASP A 89 10.86 6.16 24.80
CA ASP A 89 12.29 6.45 24.59
C ASP A 89 12.50 7.47 23.46
N GLN A 90 11.60 7.50 22.48
CA GLN A 90 11.60 8.44 21.35
C GLN A 90 10.74 9.68 21.64
N ASN A 91 10.07 9.72 22.79
CA ASN A 91 9.08 10.74 23.15
C ASN A 91 7.98 10.89 22.09
N ILE A 92 7.57 9.76 21.49
CA ILE A 92 6.52 9.70 20.47
C ILE A 92 5.25 9.16 21.12
N ALA A 93 4.12 9.84 20.87
CA ALA A 93 2.79 9.34 21.20
C ALA A 93 1.88 9.49 19.99
N LEU A 94 1.03 8.48 19.78
CA LEU A 94 0.07 8.45 18.69
C LEU A 94 -1.33 8.60 19.26
N TYR A 95 -2.11 9.53 18.72
CA TYR A 95 -3.49 9.78 19.12
C TYR A 95 -4.42 9.59 17.93
N GLY A 96 -5.63 9.13 18.23
CA GLY A 96 -6.73 9.03 17.29
C GLY A 96 -7.77 10.08 17.64
N TYR A 97 -8.27 10.78 16.62
CA TYR A 97 -9.42 11.66 16.73
C TYR A 97 -10.70 10.87 16.50
N GLY A 98 -11.74 11.14 17.28
CA GLY A 98 -13.07 10.58 17.12
C GLY A 98 -13.82 11.21 15.94
N GLY A 99 -13.15 11.45 14.81
CA GLY A 99 -13.79 11.86 13.57
C GLY A 99 -14.67 10.75 13.01
N ASP A 100 -15.39 11.04 11.92
CA ASP A 100 -16.22 10.06 11.23
C ASP A 100 -15.89 10.06 9.74
N SER A 101 -15.40 8.92 9.26
CA SER A 101 -15.28 8.60 7.84
C SER A 101 -16.03 7.30 7.59
N ASP A 102 -17.23 7.41 7.01
CA ASP A 102 -18.10 6.28 6.69
C ASP A 102 -18.36 5.32 7.86
N GLY A 103 -18.52 5.86 9.08
CA GLY A 103 -18.78 5.12 10.30
C GLY A 103 -17.53 4.58 11.01
N ALA A 104 -16.33 4.87 10.50
CA ALA A 104 -15.06 4.53 11.13
C ALA A 104 -14.38 5.78 11.74
N PRO A 105 -13.67 5.63 12.88
CA PRO A 105 -12.87 6.71 13.44
C PRO A 105 -11.77 7.16 12.48
N CYS A 106 -11.66 8.47 12.27
CA CYS A 106 -10.66 9.05 11.37
C CYS A 106 -9.97 10.28 12.00
N GLY A 107 -8.74 10.50 11.56
CA GLY A 107 -7.84 11.52 12.07
C GLY A 107 -6.82 10.92 13.04
N VAL A 108 -5.54 11.07 12.71
CA VAL A 108 -4.41 10.68 13.55
C VAL A 108 -3.63 11.93 13.91
N LEU A 109 -3.22 12.05 15.17
CA LEU A 109 -2.31 13.09 15.63
C LEU A 109 -1.04 12.43 16.16
N LEU A 110 0.07 12.67 15.47
CA LEU A 110 1.41 12.24 15.91
C LEU A 110 2.00 13.35 16.77
N ALA A 111 2.29 13.04 18.03
CA ALA A 111 2.99 13.93 18.95
C ALA A 111 4.43 13.47 19.14
N GLN A 112 5.38 14.40 18.97
CA GLN A 112 6.76 14.21 19.41
C GLN A 112 7.21 15.41 20.24
N GLY A 113 7.30 15.23 21.56
CA GLY A 113 7.48 16.36 22.47
C GLY A 113 6.35 17.39 22.37
N ASP A 114 6.71 18.64 22.05
CA ASP A 114 5.76 19.74 21.94
C ASP A 114 5.24 19.95 20.49
N THR A 115 5.63 19.06 19.57
CA THR A 115 5.23 19.14 18.16
C THR A 115 4.12 18.14 17.86
N PHE A 116 3.07 18.62 17.20
CA PHE A 116 1.93 17.82 16.77
C PHE A 116 1.80 17.87 15.26
N THR A 117 1.65 16.71 14.62
CA THR A 117 1.39 16.60 13.19
C THR A 117 0.12 15.79 12.95
N PRO A 118 -0.93 16.39 12.34
CA PRO A 118 -2.19 15.74 12.05
C PRO A 118 -2.17 15.03 10.69
N PHE A 119 -2.92 13.93 10.59
CA PHE A 119 -3.14 13.18 9.36
C PHE A 119 -4.60 12.76 9.24
N ASP A 120 -5.21 13.02 8.08
CA ASP A 120 -6.59 12.62 7.81
C ASP A 120 -6.62 11.20 7.23
N GLN A 121 -6.76 10.21 8.11
CA GLN A 121 -6.82 8.79 7.76
C GLN A 121 -7.72 8.00 8.71
N VAL A 122 -8.28 6.89 8.23
CA VAL A 122 -8.90 5.89 9.12
C VAL A 122 -7.79 5.17 9.88
N TYR A 123 -7.98 4.95 11.17
CA TYR A 123 -6.96 4.29 12.01
C TYR A 123 -7.51 3.10 12.81
N LEU A 124 -8.81 2.83 12.72
CA LEU A 124 -9.47 1.78 13.49
C LEU A 124 -10.69 1.23 12.77
N SER A 125 -10.85 -0.10 12.77
CA SER A 125 -12.06 -0.76 12.28
C SER A 125 -13.23 -0.53 13.22
N ALA A 126 -14.43 -0.27 12.66
CA ALA A 126 -15.65 -0.11 13.45
C ALA A 126 -16.07 -1.41 14.16
N GLU A 127 -15.84 -2.56 13.51
CA GLU A 127 -16.09 -3.88 14.07
C GLU A 127 -14.78 -4.49 14.60
N HIS A 128 -14.83 -5.09 15.79
CA HIS A 128 -13.69 -5.79 16.43
C HIS A 128 -12.35 -5.02 16.33
N PRO A 129 -12.29 -3.80 16.91
CA PRO A 129 -11.15 -2.90 16.76
C PRO A 129 -9.87 -3.44 17.41
N MET A 130 -8.73 -3.05 16.84
CA MET A 130 -7.40 -3.33 17.39
C MET A 130 -6.53 -2.08 17.33
N LEU A 131 -5.87 -1.74 18.44
CA LEU A 131 -4.93 -0.62 18.48
C LEU A 131 -3.75 -0.82 17.51
N PRO A 132 -3.18 0.28 16.98
CA PRO A 132 -2.08 0.22 16.04
C PRO A 132 -0.80 -0.39 16.62
N GLN A 133 0.01 -0.97 15.73
CA GLN A 133 1.32 -1.52 16.07
C GLN A 133 2.42 -0.60 15.54
N LEU A 134 3.32 -0.17 16.42
CA LEU A 134 4.38 0.79 16.11
C LEU A 134 5.74 0.10 15.98
N ARG A 135 6.58 0.60 15.07
CA ARG A 135 7.99 0.26 14.92
C ARG A 135 8.82 1.51 14.62
N TRP A 136 9.98 1.60 15.25
CA TRP A 136 10.95 2.68 15.07
C TRP A 136 12.24 2.09 14.51
N GLU A 137 12.42 2.19 13.20
CA GLU A 137 13.46 1.48 12.44
C GLU A 137 13.92 2.36 11.26
N ASP A 138 15.18 2.22 10.83
CA ASP A 138 15.73 2.85 9.61
C ASP A 138 15.24 2.06 8.38
N LEU A 139 14.20 2.58 7.71
CA LEU A 139 13.47 1.85 6.67
C LEU A 139 14.00 2.11 5.27
N ASP A 140 14.51 3.30 5.03
CA ASP A 140 15.09 3.70 3.73
C ASP A 140 16.61 3.50 3.65
N GLY A 141 17.26 3.21 4.78
CA GLY A 141 18.69 2.95 4.88
C GLY A 141 19.55 4.21 4.92
N ASP A 142 18.98 5.38 5.21
CA ASP A 142 19.70 6.65 5.31
C ASP A 142 20.45 6.82 6.65
N GLY A 143 20.16 5.94 7.62
CA GLY A 143 20.77 5.92 8.96
C GLY A 143 19.98 6.71 10.01
N SER A 144 18.85 7.29 9.64
CA SER A 144 17.82 7.86 10.52
C SER A 144 16.67 6.88 10.61
N GLU A 145 15.96 6.86 11.74
CA GLU A 145 14.80 5.98 11.89
C GLU A 145 13.48 6.68 11.53
N GLU A 146 12.57 5.90 10.97
CA GLU A 146 11.18 6.25 10.70
C GLU A 146 10.22 5.52 11.63
N LEU A 147 9.00 6.07 11.73
CA LEU A 147 7.91 5.41 12.45
C LEU A 147 7.02 4.64 11.47
N ALA A 148 7.13 3.31 11.46
CA ALA A 148 6.15 2.45 10.81
C ALA A 148 4.98 2.15 11.74
N VAL A 149 3.75 2.33 11.25
CA VAL A 149 2.51 2.05 11.97
C VAL A 149 1.60 1.17 11.13
N VAL A 150 1.09 0.10 11.74
CA VAL A 150 0.11 -0.79 11.12
C VAL A 150 -1.24 -0.60 11.81
N TYR A 151 -2.24 -0.16 11.04
CA TYR A 151 -3.62 0.07 11.49
C TYR A 151 -4.53 -1.04 10.99
N LEU A 152 -5.44 -1.54 11.85
CA LEU A 152 -6.57 -2.36 11.40
C LEU A 152 -7.69 -1.40 10.98
N VAL A 153 -7.95 -1.27 9.67
CA VAL A 153 -8.92 -0.29 9.15
C VAL A 153 -10.25 -0.92 8.77
N SER A 154 -10.26 -2.24 8.51
CA SER A 154 -11.49 -2.99 8.26
C SER A 154 -11.37 -4.39 8.84
N ASN A 155 -12.43 -4.88 9.48
CA ASN A 155 -12.49 -6.21 10.04
C ASN A 155 -13.92 -6.74 10.00
N THR A 156 -14.28 -7.39 8.90
CA THR A 156 -15.62 -7.90 8.65
C THR A 156 -15.58 -9.42 8.42
N ALA A 157 -16.74 -10.03 8.17
CA ALA A 157 -16.80 -11.46 7.83
C ALA A 157 -16.11 -11.77 6.50
N GLU A 158 -16.03 -10.79 5.60
CA GLU A 158 -15.42 -10.88 4.28
C GLU A 158 -13.88 -10.73 4.30
N GLY A 159 -13.32 -10.25 5.42
CA GLY A 159 -11.89 -10.23 5.67
C GLY A 159 -11.42 -9.13 6.62
N SER A 160 -10.12 -9.08 6.82
CA SER A 160 -9.45 -8.09 7.65
C SER A 160 -8.41 -7.35 6.81
N VAL A 161 -8.47 -6.03 6.83
CA VAL A 161 -7.57 -5.16 6.08
C VAL A 161 -6.78 -4.32 7.06
N PHE A 162 -5.47 -4.55 7.05
CA PHE A 162 -4.51 -3.68 7.70
C PHE A 162 -3.91 -2.73 6.68
N GLU A 163 -3.61 -1.50 7.10
CA GLU A 163 -2.86 -0.50 6.35
C GLU A 163 -1.52 -0.23 7.04
N LEU A 164 -0.46 -0.12 6.25
CA LEU A 164 0.87 0.27 6.71
C LEU A 164 1.10 1.73 6.34
N HIS A 165 1.47 2.52 7.33
CA HIS A 165 1.90 3.90 7.18
C HIS A 165 3.34 4.04 7.66
N VAL A 166 4.16 4.79 6.93
CA VAL A 166 5.49 5.21 7.36
C VAL A 166 5.46 6.72 7.56
N TYR A 167 5.71 7.16 8.79
CA TYR A 167 5.85 8.56 9.13
C TYR A 167 7.32 8.97 9.13
N GLN A 168 7.68 9.90 8.25
CA GLN A 168 9.03 10.43 8.08
C GLN A 168 9.20 11.77 8.80
N PRO A 169 10.12 11.89 9.78
CA PRO A 169 10.45 13.17 10.38
C PRO A 169 10.98 14.18 9.34
N GLN A 170 10.50 15.42 9.42
CA GLN A 170 10.94 16.52 8.56
C GLN A 170 11.84 17.49 9.32
N SER A 171 12.66 18.23 8.57
CA SER A 171 13.63 19.19 9.14
C SER A 171 12.99 20.37 9.90
N ASP A 172 11.71 20.65 9.68
CA ASP A 172 10.94 21.68 10.39
C ASP A 172 10.24 21.15 11.66
N GLY A 173 10.43 19.87 11.98
CA GLY A 173 9.80 19.18 13.11
C GLY A 173 8.45 18.55 12.80
N SER A 174 7.87 18.80 11.62
CA SER A 174 6.67 18.09 11.17
C SER A 174 6.99 16.68 10.71
N TRP A 175 5.95 15.93 10.34
CA TRP A 175 6.07 14.57 9.83
C TRP A 175 5.34 14.46 8.49
N ASN A 176 5.87 13.68 7.57
CA ASN A 176 5.16 13.28 6.36
C ASN A 176 4.63 11.86 6.53
N ASP A 177 3.43 11.60 6.03
CA ASP A 177 2.86 10.25 5.96
C ASP A 177 3.06 9.65 4.56
N CYS A 178 3.40 8.36 4.53
CA CYS A 178 3.40 7.55 3.33
C CYS A 178 2.67 6.22 3.62
N GLY A 179 1.43 6.11 3.12
CA GLY A 179 0.59 4.93 3.27
C GLY A 179 0.70 3.94 2.11
N LEU A 180 0.71 2.64 2.41
CA LEU A 180 0.49 1.58 1.42
C LEU A 180 -1.00 1.22 1.37
N LEU A 181 -1.74 1.94 0.50
CA LEU A 181 -3.20 1.94 0.47
C LEU A 181 -3.78 1.05 -0.66
N SER A 182 -5.05 0.66 -0.51
CA SER A 182 -5.75 -0.19 -1.49
C SER A 182 -5.78 0.39 -2.89
N ASP A 183 -5.89 1.71 -3.02
CA ASP A 183 -5.92 2.42 -4.30
C ASP A 183 -4.63 2.21 -5.12
N TYR A 184 -3.52 1.92 -4.44
CA TYR A 184 -2.26 1.55 -5.06
C TYR A 184 -2.19 0.05 -5.37
N TYR A 185 -2.36 -0.82 -4.37
CA TYR A 185 -2.04 -2.24 -4.55
C TYR A 185 -3.15 -3.03 -5.24
N VAL A 186 -4.43 -2.67 -5.11
CA VAL A 186 -5.54 -3.44 -5.73
C VAL A 186 -5.43 -3.46 -7.26
N PRO A 187 -5.24 -2.31 -7.95
CA PRO A 187 -5.04 -2.34 -9.40
C PRO A 187 -3.77 -3.10 -9.81
N LEU A 188 -2.68 -2.90 -9.08
CA LEU A 188 -1.40 -3.59 -9.32
C LEU A 188 -1.57 -5.11 -9.25
N LEU A 189 -2.25 -5.61 -8.23
CA LEU A 189 -2.50 -7.03 -8.03
C LEU A 189 -3.50 -7.58 -9.06
N GLY A 190 -4.49 -6.78 -9.46
CA GLY A 190 -5.44 -7.12 -10.52
C GLY A 190 -4.76 -7.35 -11.88
N ASP A 191 -3.72 -6.57 -12.19
CA ASP A 191 -2.92 -6.75 -13.42
C ASP A 191 -1.93 -7.93 -13.30
N LEU A 192 -1.44 -8.21 -12.09
CA LEU A 192 -0.45 -9.26 -11.82
C LEU A 192 -1.08 -10.67 -11.85
N LEU A 193 -2.28 -10.81 -11.30
CA LEU A 193 -2.92 -12.08 -11.03
C LEU A 193 -3.82 -12.53 -12.17
N SER A 194 -3.80 -13.83 -12.46
CA SER A 194 -4.74 -14.45 -13.39
C SER A 194 -5.27 -15.77 -12.86
N PHE A 195 -6.52 -16.05 -13.21
CA PHE A 195 -7.26 -17.25 -12.81
C PHE A 195 -7.52 -18.14 -14.04
N SER A 196 -7.45 -19.45 -13.83
CA SER A 196 -7.92 -20.43 -14.80
C SER A 196 -8.46 -21.67 -14.11
N TYR A 197 -9.39 -22.35 -14.77
CA TYR A 197 -10.00 -23.58 -14.29
C TYR A 197 -9.99 -24.65 -15.39
N ASP A 198 -9.50 -25.85 -15.06
CA ASP A 198 -9.53 -27.02 -15.93
C ASP A 198 -10.65 -27.97 -15.47
N HIS A 199 -11.75 -28.03 -16.25
CA HIS A 199 -12.90 -28.88 -15.95
C HIS A 199 -12.59 -30.39 -15.99
N LYS A 200 -11.55 -30.83 -16.70
CA LYS A 200 -11.23 -32.26 -16.81
C LYS A 200 -10.54 -32.76 -15.56
N GLU A 201 -9.59 -31.97 -15.08
CA GLU A 201 -8.80 -32.27 -13.88
C GLU A 201 -9.43 -31.66 -12.62
N ASN A 202 -10.53 -30.92 -12.77
CA ASN A 202 -11.24 -30.21 -11.70
C ASN A 202 -10.27 -29.38 -10.84
N THR A 203 -9.41 -28.62 -11.53
CA THR A 203 -8.26 -27.94 -10.93
C THR A 203 -8.31 -26.45 -11.24
N VAL A 204 -8.23 -25.64 -10.19
CA VAL A 204 -8.09 -24.19 -10.27
C VAL A 204 -6.61 -23.83 -10.24
N THR A 205 -6.21 -22.82 -11.00
CA THR A 205 -4.84 -22.33 -11.06
C THR A 205 -4.81 -20.81 -11.00
N ILE A 206 -4.04 -20.29 -10.03
CA ILE A 206 -3.72 -18.87 -9.93
C ILE A 206 -2.28 -18.68 -10.41
N THR A 207 -2.06 -17.68 -11.26
CA THR A 207 -0.73 -17.30 -11.76
C THR A 207 -0.44 -15.86 -11.38
N ALA A 208 0.78 -15.59 -10.90
CA ALA A 208 1.32 -14.26 -10.65
C ALA A 208 2.66 -14.14 -11.40
N GLY A 209 2.65 -13.42 -12.52
CA GLY A 209 3.82 -13.35 -13.40
C GLY A 209 4.28 -14.74 -13.89
N THR A 210 5.41 -15.23 -13.39
CA THR A 210 5.94 -16.56 -13.73
C THR A 210 5.62 -17.65 -12.70
N GLU A 211 5.14 -17.28 -11.53
CA GLU A 211 4.75 -18.22 -10.48
C GLU A 211 3.31 -18.68 -10.65
N LYS A 212 3.03 -19.91 -10.22
CA LYS A 212 1.67 -20.43 -10.20
C LYS A 212 1.46 -21.38 -9.04
N ILE A 213 0.23 -21.38 -8.53
CA ILE A 213 -0.28 -22.39 -7.62
C ILE A 213 -1.51 -23.04 -8.25
N SER A 214 -1.69 -24.32 -7.98
CA SER A 214 -2.85 -25.08 -8.45
C SER A 214 -3.40 -25.91 -7.30
N ALA A 215 -4.72 -26.00 -7.23
CA ALA A 215 -5.42 -26.82 -6.25
C ALA A 215 -6.57 -27.56 -6.92
N TRP A 216 -6.84 -28.78 -6.46
CA TRP A 216 -8.08 -29.47 -6.80
C TRP A 216 -9.24 -28.73 -6.13
N TYR A 217 -10.35 -28.57 -6.84
CA TYR A 217 -11.48 -27.75 -6.43
C TYR A 217 -12.70 -28.62 -6.05
N ASP A 218 -13.14 -28.59 -4.79
CA ASP A 218 -14.31 -29.33 -4.28
C ASP A 218 -15.52 -28.44 -3.99
N GLY A 219 -15.69 -27.37 -4.76
CA GLY A 219 -16.81 -26.45 -4.55
C GLY A 219 -18.15 -27.00 -5.07
N PRO A 220 -19.27 -26.46 -4.56
CA PRO A 220 -20.63 -26.93 -4.90
C PRO A 220 -21.05 -26.61 -6.34
N SER A 221 -20.44 -25.60 -6.95
CA SER A 221 -20.66 -25.16 -8.32
C SER A 221 -19.33 -24.78 -8.98
N GLU A 222 -19.31 -24.60 -10.29
CA GLU A 222 -18.12 -24.22 -11.03
C GLU A 222 -17.54 -22.88 -10.52
N PRO A 223 -16.21 -22.78 -10.33
CA PRO A 223 -15.61 -21.53 -9.89
C PRO A 223 -15.67 -20.50 -11.01
N ASP A 224 -16.15 -19.30 -10.69
CA ASP A 224 -16.35 -18.22 -11.67
C ASP A 224 -15.17 -17.23 -11.74
N GLY A 225 -14.25 -17.28 -10.77
CA GLY A 225 -13.03 -16.49 -10.81
C GLY A 225 -12.30 -16.38 -9.47
N LEU A 226 -11.40 -15.39 -9.43
CA LEU A 226 -10.76 -14.93 -8.21
C LEU A 226 -11.66 -13.86 -7.57
N ALA A 227 -11.86 -13.94 -6.25
CA ALA A 227 -12.48 -12.87 -5.49
C ALA A 227 -11.67 -11.56 -5.63
N PRO A 228 -12.30 -10.39 -5.41
CA PRO A 228 -11.58 -9.13 -5.35
C PRO A 228 -10.42 -9.21 -4.33
N VAL A 229 -9.21 -8.93 -4.80
CA VAL A 229 -8.02 -8.87 -3.93
C VAL A 229 -8.03 -7.63 -3.06
N GLY A 230 -7.42 -7.72 -1.88
CA GLY A 230 -7.32 -6.61 -0.93
C GLY A 230 -8.34 -6.63 0.21
N ASN A 231 -9.19 -7.64 0.30
CA ASN A 231 -10.07 -7.87 1.45
C ASN A 231 -9.37 -8.59 2.63
N LEU A 232 -8.25 -9.24 2.37
CA LEU A 232 -7.41 -9.92 3.35
C LEU A 232 -5.98 -9.41 3.21
N VAL A 233 -5.58 -8.45 4.03
CA VAL A 233 -4.26 -7.80 3.95
C VAL A 233 -3.64 -7.72 5.34
N PHE A 234 -2.43 -8.24 5.48
CA PHE A 234 -1.67 -8.20 6.73
C PHE A 234 -0.20 -7.87 6.46
N PHE A 235 0.49 -7.36 7.48
CA PHE A 235 1.92 -7.08 7.42
C PHE A 235 2.66 -7.95 8.42
N ARG A 236 3.78 -8.54 7.96
CA ARG A 236 4.65 -9.34 8.80
C ARG A 236 6.05 -8.76 8.77
N TRP A 237 6.67 -8.72 9.95
CA TRP A 237 8.04 -8.29 10.13
C TRP A 237 8.89 -9.48 10.56
N GLU A 238 9.88 -9.82 9.73
CA GLU A 238 10.84 -10.90 9.99
C GLU A 238 12.24 -10.42 9.62
N ASP A 239 13.20 -10.58 10.53
CA ASP A 239 14.62 -10.22 10.33
C ASP A 239 14.86 -8.79 9.80
N GLY A 240 14.03 -7.82 10.21
CA GLY A 240 14.11 -6.42 9.80
C GLY A 240 13.49 -6.12 8.43
N ALA A 241 12.85 -7.09 7.79
CA ALA A 241 12.11 -6.89 6.55
C ALA A 241 10.60 -6.92 6.78
N CYS A 242 9.87 -6.04 6.09
CA CYS A 242 8.43 -6.02 6.06
C CYS A 242 7.90 -6.76 4.82
N THR A 243 6.96 -7.68 5.03
CA THR A 243 6.27 -8.44 3.99
C THR A 243 4.78 -8.13 4.06
N ALA A 244 4.19 -7.69 2.96
CA ALA A 244 2.75 -7.62 2.78
C ALA A 244 2.22 -9.02 2.41
N VAL A 245 1.11 -9.41 3.01
CA VAL A 245 0.45 -10.70 2.79
C VAL A 245 -0.97 -10.46 2.33
N PHE A 246 -1.29 -10.95 1.14
CA PHE A 246 -2.61 -10.87 0.53
C PHE A 246 -3.26 -12.26 0.53
N GLY A 247 -4.45 -12.38 1.12
CA GLY A 247 -5.28 -13.58 0.99
C GLY A 247 -5.84 -13.69 -0.43
N LEU A 248 -5.84 -14.90 -0.98
CA LEU A 248 -6.42 -15.19 -2.29
C LEU A 248 -7.60 -16.14 -2.11
N GLN A 249 -8.73 -15.75 -2.67
CA GLN A 249 -9.97 -16.51 -2.57
C GLN A 249 -10.58 -16.75 -3.95
N ILE A 250 -11.26 -17.88 -4.11
CA ILE A 250 -12.02 -18.22 -5.31
C ILE A 250 -13.49 -17.98 -5.05
N THR A 251 -14.19 -17.46 -6.05
CA THR A 251 -15.64 -17.29 -6.03
C THR A 251 -16.34 -18.35 -6.86
N ALA A 252 -17.59 -18.63 -6.50
CA ALA A 252 -18.52 -19.45 -7.26
C ALA A 252 -19.95 -18.98 -6.98
N GLU A 253 -20.86 -19.14 -7.96
CA GLU A 253 -22.20 -18.53 -7.98
C GLU A 253 -23.04 -18.76 -6.70
N ASP A 254 -22.90 -19.92 -6.08
CA ASP A 254 -23.73 -20.36 -4.95
C ASP A 254 -22.89 -20.69 -3.69
N ALA A 255 -21.69 -20.12 -3.57
CA ALA A 255 -20.78 -20.40 -2.47
C ALA A 255 -20.14 -19.13 -1.88
N SER A 256 -19.83 -19.20 -0.58
CA SER A 256 -18.92 -18.23 0.02
C SER A 256 -17.51 -18.36 -0.59
N PRO A 257 -16.75 -17.26 -0.69
CA PRO A 257 -15.38 -17.32 -1.19
C PRO A 257 -14.53 -18.35 -0.43
N MET A 258 -13.73 -19.10 -1.17
CA MET A 258 -12.89 -20.18 -0.62
C MET A 258 -11.42 -19.81 -0.73
N ASP A 259 -10.69 -19.86 0.39
CA ASP A 259 -9.26 -19.56 0.40
C ASP A 259 -8.48 -20.57 -0.44
N ILE A 260 -7.60 -20.09 -1.32
CA ILE A 260 -6.71 -20.94 -2.13
C ILE A 260 -5.23 -20.79 -1.79
N GLY A 261 -4.86 -19.63 -1.29
CA GLY A 261 -3.47 -19.33 -1.08
C GLY A 261 -3.26 -17.94 -0.55
N THR A 262 -1.99 -17.58 -0.50
CA THR A 262 -1.55 -16.23 -0.24
C THR A 262 -0.60 -15.78 -1.34
N LEU A 263 -0.64 -14.49 -1.62
CA LEU A 263 0.42 -13.79 -2.34
C LEU A 263 1.17 -12.96 -1.31
N THR A 264 2.49 -13.13 -1.22
CA THR A 264 3.34 -12.27 -0.39
C THR A 264 4.18 -11.36 -1.27
N ALA A 265 4.48 -10.16 -0.79
CA ALA A 265 5.37 -9.22 -1.45
C ALA A 265 6.24 -8.52 -0.41
N GLN A 266 7.50 -8.26 -0.76
CA GLN A 266 8.38 -7.43 0.05
C GLN A 266 7.93 -5.98 -0.07
N VAL A 267 7.81 -5.31 1.08
CA VAL A 267 7.53 -3.89 1.17
C VAL A 267 8.86 -3.16 1.27
N THR A 268 9.07 -2.19 0.39
CA THR A 268 10.26 -1.32 0.40
C THR A 268 9.85 0.14 0.48
N TYR A 269 10.55 0.89 1.33
CA TYR A 269 10.43 2.34 1.48
C TYR A 269 11.72 2.99 0.97
N ASP A 270 11.60 4.09 0.21
CA ASP A 270 12.74 4.81 -0.36
C ASP A 270 12.90 6.24 0.15
N GLY A 271 12.22 6.58 1.26
CA GLY A 271 12.16 7.93 1.83
C GLY A 271 11.00 8.78 1.28
N GLU A 272 10.36 8.34 0.19
CA GLU A 272 9.23 9.07 -0.41
C GLU A 272 8.00 8.15 -0.64
N SER A 273 8.22 6.89 -0.99
CA SER A 273 7.18 5.99 -1.47
C SER A 273 7.33 4.56 -0.94
N LEU A 274 6.19 3.90 -0.71
CA LEU A 274 6.12 2.47 -0.44
C LEU A 274 5.85 1.72 -1.73
N THR A 275 6.60 0.63 -1.96
CA THR A 275 6.46 -0.22 -3.14
C THR A 275 6.41 -1.70 -2.77
N LEU A 276 5.74 -2.47 -3.63
CA LEU A 276 5.62 -3.93 -3.50
C LEU A 276 6.48 -4.63 -4.55
N ASN A 277 7.38 -5.50 -4.09
CA ASN A 277 8.34 -6.22 -4.93
C ASN A 277 8.41 -7.70 -4.56
N ASP A 278 9.10 -8.50 -5.37
CA ASP A 278 9.40 -9.92 -5.09
C ASP A 278 8.17 -10.75 -4.68
N PHE A 279 7.19 -10.77 -5.58
CA PHE A 279 5.93 -11.49 -5.39
C PHE A 279 6.12 -13.00 -5.34
N HIS A 280 5.54 -13.63 -4.31
CA HIS A 280 5.58 -15.08 -4.13
C HIS A 280 4.19 -15.66 -3.81
N LEU A 281 3.80 -16.72 -4.52
CA LEU A 281 2.56 -17.46 -4.31
C LEU A 281 2.78 -18.67 -3.40
N THR A 282 1.93 -18.83 -2.39
CA THR A 282 1.88 -20.02 -1.53
C THR A 282 0.49 -20.61 -1.53
N ALA A 283 0.37 -21.91 -1.82
CA ALA A 283 -0.90 -22.63 -1.77
C ALA A 283 -1.23 -23.08 -0.35
N LEU A 284 -2.53 -23.07 0.01
CA LEU A 284 -3.00 -23.60 1.31
C LEU A 284 -3.19 -25.12 1.33
N GLY A 285 -3.11 -25.79 0.18
CA GLY A 285 -3.55 -27.18 -0.01
C GLY A 285 -4.93 -27.23 -0.70
N GLY A 286 -5.45 -28.41 -1.03
CA GLY A 286 -6.71 -28.55 -1.79
C GLY A 286 -7.85 -27.67 -1.26
N VAL A 287 -8.67 -27.15 -2.18
CA VAL A 287 -9.68 -26.10 -1.92
C VAL A 287 -11.07 -26.59 -2.20
#